data_AF-A0A7Y4K0U6-F1
#
_entry.id   AF-A0A7Y4K0U6-F1
#
_cell.length_a   1.000
_cell.length_b   1.000
_cell.length_c   1.000
_cell.angle_alpha   90.00
_cell.angle_beta   90.00
_cell.angle_gamma   90.00
#
_symmetry.space_group_name_H-M   'P 1'
#
loop_
_entity.id
_entity.type
_entity.pdbx_description
1 polymer ?
#
loop_
_entity_poly.entity_id
_entity_poly.type
_entity_poly.pdbx_seq_one_letter_code
_entity_poly.pdbx_strand_id
1 'polypeptide(L)'
;MRRHLTPLLMFLAATAGGCSFMRTDVLLDTLNTPDTSPPKDMPSRVPAVERVAGMTRAQLTDSYVDPARAGAWMEALGAAPEAVLDMTACLVQHAGNDTASCYENVERTGYVDRAVKASAWGVPLPVQSLSVASPSAEEVDAQRFLANTLGIGPSLAALQQSLEVPLTREVLAQGIQKGAASAAAYVRARSWRRDLQRPSNAVVLSGGGANGAFSAGAIWRLLGILEQCRGKPAPEGCGDARIDLAAGTSTGALISTLVDLFHTPGQEANARKQLLGNYTCTVESDLYCVNSTWIWNLADDTRGLVKFDGIYTKLDQFIQPAMLHNGTELVSVSVDFQTGDVFSVSDQDPADFKPGASDRLRKGGMVHAIVASIAEPVLSNPVGQLPSAAGDRTGTYYDGGVRSGLPLLQAVQRGAERVLVISTGGANPSPSADPKNAMSVLMRTIDLFVAQPRVGEVQQAELLAVTRRLGEYNVCTLRGATEDFCRRKGPGFQPPSLGPGAGQSVWMGSARFDQVATSWRSAWMFKPETGLATASGYSFTPEVMQPLFVAGVESLQKRCAEVMSLFGIQGTLAAKECARPLVEVADEAREALPSVAQCRADKPERRTCN
;
A
#
# COMPACT_ATOMS: atom_id res chain seq x y z
N MET A 1 -26.45 15.75 75.46
CA MET A 1 -25.53 16.29 74.44
C MET A 1 -24.31 15.38 74.31
N ARG A 2 -24.30 14.46 73.34
CA ARG A 2 -23.09 13.70 72.96
C ARG A 2 -23.02 13.70 71.44
N ARG A 3 -21.99 14.36 70.90
CA ARG A 3 -21.73 14.54 69.48
C ARG A 3 -21.15 13.26 68.90
N HIS A 4 -21.68 12.86 67.74
CA HIS A 4 -21.06 11.90 66.84
C HIS A 4 -19.77 12.52 66.25
N LEU A 5 -18.67 11.79 66.37
CA LEU A 5 -17.43 12.03 65.64
C LEU A 5 -17.26 10.90 64.60
N THR A 6 -16.97 11.35 63.39
CA THR A 6 -17.02 10.69 62.08
C THR A 6 -15.85 9.72 61.84
N PRO A 7 -16.03 8.59 61.12
CA PRO A 7 -14.94 7.69 60.72
C PRO A 7 -14.31 8.13 59.38
N LEU A 8 -13.90 9.40 59.25
CA LEU A 8 -13.26 9.93 58.03
C LEU A 8 -11.72 10.03 58.17
N LEU A 9 -11.17 9.77 59.37
CA LEU A 9 -9.75 10.01 59.69
C LEU A 9 -8.86 8.76 59.68
N MET A 10 -9.41 7.57 59.44
CA MET A 10 -8.59 6.35 59.29
C MET A 10 -8.26 5.98 57.82
N PHE A 11 -8.89 6.62 56.82
CA PHE A 11 -8.55 6.38 55.41
C PHE A 11 -7.39 7.27 54.90
N LEU A 12 -7.01 8.31 55.65
CA LEU A 12 -5.95 9.26 55.26
C LEU A 12 -4.55 8.93 55.83
N ALA A 13 -4.42 7.86 56.61
CA ALA A 13 -3.13 7.43 57.17
C ALA A 13 -2.50 6.22 56.44
N ALA A 14 -3.12 5.73 55.35
CA ALA A 14 -2.61 4.61 54.55
C ALA A 14 -1.99 5.03 53.19
N THR A 15 -1.93 6.33 52.87
CA THR A 15 -1.39 6.84 51.60
C THR A 15 -0.02 7.51 51.71
N ALA A 16 0.60 7.51 52.90
CA ALA A 16 1.96 8.02 53.11
C ALA A 16 3.06 6.94 53.00
N GLY A 17 2.70 5.72 52.58
CA GLY A 17 3.64 4.67 52.19
C GLY A 17 3.74 4.57 50.67
N GLY A 18 4.57 5.43 50.07
CA GLY A 18 5.02 5.23 48.71
C GLY A 18 5.72 3.87 48.55
N CYS A 19 5.62 3.30 47.34
CA CYS A 19 6.32 2.09 46.89
C CYS A 19 5.69 0.72 47.25
N SER A 20 4.36 0.59 47.14
CA SER A 20 3.72 -0.73 46.92
C SER A 20 3.20 -0.83 45.48
N PHE A 21 4.16 -1.00 44.58
CA PHE A 21 4.12 -1.81 43.36
C PHE A 21 2.76 -2.04 42.69
N MET A 22 2.63 -1.60 41.42
CA MET A 22 2.07 -2.49 40.41
C MET A 22 2.89 -3.77 40.44
N ARG A 23 2.48 -4.67 41.31
CA ARG A 23 3.11 -5.95 41.54
C ARG A 23 2.98 -6.70 40.22
N THR A 24 4.10 -7.15 39.65
CA THR A 24 4.11 -7.77 38.31
C THR A 24 3.10 -8.93 38.24
N ASP A 25 2.87 -9.61 39.36
CA ASP A 25 1.79 -10.57 39.59
C ASP A 25 0.40 -9.99 39.32
N VAL A 26 0.04 -8.81 39.83
CA VAL A 26 -1.27 -8.18 39.57
C VAL A 26 -1.42 -7.74 38.10
N LEU A 27 -0.36 -7.22 37.48
CA LEU A 27 -0.38 -6.86 36.07
C LEU A 27 -0.52 -8.12 35.20
N LEU A 28 0.23 -9.19 35.51
CA LEU A 28 0.13 -10.48 34.83
C LEU A 28 -1.23 -11.13 35.06
N ASP A 29 -1.79 -11.06 36.26
CA ASP A 29 -3.13 -11.57 36.56
C ASP A 29 -4.17 -10.80 35.74
N THR A 30 -4.02 -9.49 35.58
CA THR A 30 -4.89 -8.66 34.73
C THR A 30 -4.73 -9.01 33.25
N LEU A 31 -3.50 -9.17 32.75
CA LEU A 31 -3.22 -9.57 31.37
C LEU A 31 -3.67 -11.00 31.04
N ASN A 32 -3.62 -11.89 32.02
CA ASN A 32 -4.02 -13.30 31.90
C ASN A 32 -5.49 -13.54 32.25
N THR A 33 -6.19 -12.54 32.80
CA THR A 33 -7.62 -12.64 33.05
C THR A 33 -8.31 -12.78 31.69
N PRO A 34 -8.98 -13.91 31.42
CA PRO A 34 -9.72 -14.06 30.18
C PRO A 34 -10.70 -12.89 30.06
N ASP A 35 -10.82 -12.34 28.86
CA ASP A 35 -11.84 -11.32 28.64
C ASP A 35 -13.22 -11.94 28.93
N THR A 36 -13.78 -11.60 30.09
CA THR A 36 -15.10 -12.06 30.53
C THR A 36 -16.19 -11.12 30.04
N SER A 37 -15.83 -10.10 29.25
CA SER A 37 -16.79 -9.23 28.60
C SER A 37 -17.79 -10.09 27.82
N PRO A 38 -19.09 -9.98 28.09
CA PRO A 38 -20.09 -10.77 27.40
C PRO A 38 -19.95 -10.54 25.89
N PRO A 39 -20.21 -11.54 25.02
CA PRO A 39 -20.04 -11.41 23.57
C PRO A 39 -20.75 -10.22 22.90
N LYS A 40 -21.69 -9.60 23.61
CA LYS A 40 -22.41 -8.38 23.20
C LYS A 40 -21.55 -7.10 23.23
N ASP A 41 -20.46 -7.11 23.98
CA ASP A 41 -19.54 -5.98 24.12
C ASP A 41 -18.33 -6.10 23.17
N MET A 42 -18.20 -7.23 22.45
CA MET A 42 -17.20 -7.37 21.39
C MET A 42 -17.52 -6.46 20.19
N PRO A 43 -16.52 -5.86 19.52
CA PRO A 43 -16.73 -5.10 18.30
C PRO A 43 -17.54 -5.90 17.29
N SER A 44 -18.53 -5.26 16.66
CA SER A 44 -19.31 -5.92 15.62
C SER A 44 -18.39 -6.36 14.49
N ARG A 45 -18.35 -7.65 14.19
CA ARG A 45 -17.65 -8.16 13.00
C ARG A 45 -18.18 -7.44 11.77
N VAL A 46 -17.28 -7.17 10.82
CA VAL A 46 -17.65 -6.62 9.51
C VAL A 46 -18.77 -7.49 8.91
N PRO A 47 -19.91 -6.88 8.51
CA PRO A 47 -21.03 -7.62 7.95
C PRO A 47 -20.61 -8.55 6.80
N ALA A 48 -21.19 -9.75 6.72
CA ALA A 48 -20.81 -10.74 5.71
C ALA A 48 -20.88 -10.19 4.27
N VAL A 49 -21.92 -9.40 3.98
CA VAL A 49 -22.10 -8.73 2.69
C VAL A 49 -20.91 -7.81 2.36
N GLU A 50 -20.38 -7.09 3.35
CA GLU A 50 -19.24 -6.19 3.17
C GLU A 50 -17.93 -6.95 2.96
N ARG A 51 -17.74 -8.09 3.65
CA ARG A 51 -16.59 -8.98 3.42
C ARG A 51 -16.60 -9.53 2.00
N VAL A 52 -17.75 -10.01 1.52
CA VAL A 52 -17.92 -10.47 0.13
C VAL A 52 -17.69 -9.31 -0.86
N ALA A 53 -18.22 -8.12 -0.57
CA ALA A 53 -18.01 -6.95 -1.41
C ALA A 53 -16.54 -6.54 -1.49
N GLY A 54 -15.81 -6.55 -0.36
CA GLY A 54 -14.38 -6.27 -0.31
C GLY A 54 -13.56 -7.26 -1.13
N MET A 55 -13.84 -8.57 -1.00
CA MET A 55 -13.18 -9.60 -1.80
C MET A 55 -13.48 -9.47 -3.30
N THR A 56 -14.74 -9.22 -3.66
CA THR A 56 -15.16 -9.02 -5.06
C THR A 56 -14.48 -7.78 -5.65
N ARG A 57 -14.51 -6.66 -4.92
CA ARG A 57 -13.84 -5.41 -5.30
C ARG A 57 -12.35 -5.67 -5.54
N ALA A 58 -11.68 -6.28 -4.58
CA ALA A 58 -10.25 -6.53 -4.65
C ALA A 58 -9.85 -7.34 -5.90
N GLN A 59 -10.67 -8.29 -6.34
CA GLN A 59 -10.42 -9.04 -7.57
C GLN A 59 -10.64 -8.21 -8.84
N LEU A 60 -11.67 -7.37 -8.86
CA LEU A 60 -12.06 -6.60 -10.05
C LEU A 60 -11.26 -5.30 -10.24
N THR A 61 -10.74 -4.71 -9.16
CA THR A 61 -9.77 -3.63 -9.30
C THR A 61 -8.52 -4.15 -10.00
N ASP A 62 -8.19 -3.54 -11.14
CA ASP A 62 -7.00 -3.76 -11.97
C ASP A 62 -6.90 -2.57 -12.95
N SER A 63 -5.87 -2.54 -13.80
CA SER A 63 -5.73 -1.53 -14.84
C SER A 63 -6.45 -1.96 -16.12
N TYR A 64 -7.29 -1.09 -16.66
CA TYR A 64 -8.08 -1.31 -17.89
C TYR A 64 -7.78 -0.19 -18.89
N VAL A 65 -7.82 -0.48 -20.18
CA VAL A 65 -7.56 0.50 -21.26
C VAL A 65 -8.76 1.42 -21.44
N ASP A 66 -9.97 0.86 -21.39
CA ASP A 66 -11.25 1.57 -21.39
C ASP A 66 -12.00 1.36 -20.07
N PRO A 67 -11.74 2.23 -19.07
CA PRO A 67 -12.39 2.15 -17.76
C PRO A 67 -13.92 2.22 -17.79
N ALA A 68 -14.50 2.96 -18.73
CA ALA A 68 -15.95 3.12 -18.83
C ALA A 68 -16.61 1.79 -19.21
N ARG A 69 -16.04 1.13 -20.23
CA ARG A 69 -16.49 -0.19 -20.71
C ARG A 69 -16.28 -1.28 -19.66
N ALA A 70 -15.08 -1.37 -19.08
CA ALA A 70 -14.80 -2.35 -18.03
C ALA A 70 -15.74 -2.16 -16.83
N GLY A 71 -16.00 -0.91 -16.43
CA GLY A 71 -16.96 -0.62 -15.37
C GLY A 71 -18.39 -1.06 -15.71
N ALA A 72 -18.82 -0.95 -16.97
CA ALA A 72 -20.15 -1.43 -17.40
C ALA A 72 -20.26 -2.96 -17.29
N TRP A 73 -19.20 -3.70 -17.64
CA TRP A 73 -19.15 -5.14 -17.43
C TRP A 73 -19.16 -5.53 -15.95
N MET A 74 -18.48 -4.78 -15.09
CA MET A 74 -18.53 -4.98 -13.63
C MET A 74 -19.93 -4.78 -13.07
N GLU A 75 -20.65 -3.74 -13.48
CA GLU A 75 -22.05 -3.52 -13.07
C GLU A 75 -22.97 -4.63 -13.57
N ALA A 76 -22.78 -5.07 -14.82
CA ALA A 76 -23.53 -6.19 -15.39
C ALA A 76 -23.26 -7.52 -14.66
N LEU A 77 -22.01 -7.76 -14.23
CA LEU A 77 -21.67 -8.87 -13.32
C LEU A 77 -22.40 -8.76 -11.98
N GLY A 78 -22.43 -7.57 -11.39
CA GLY A 78 -23.16 -7.33 -10.16
C GLY A 78 -24.66 -7.57 -10.28
N ALA A 79 -25.25 -7.28 -11.45
CA ALA A 79 -26.66 -7.51 -11.74
C ALA A 79 -27.00 -8.98 -12.05
N ALA A 80 -26.04 -9.75 -12.58
CA ALA A 80 -26.21 -11.16 -12.94
C ALA A 80 -25.00 -12.03 -12.49
N PRO A 81 -24.84 -12.27 -11.18
CA PRO A 81 -23.67 -12.95 -10.62
C PRO A 81 -23.69 -14.49 -10.70
N GLU A 82 -24.66 -15.09 -11.41
CA GLU A 82 -24.97 -16.52 -11.34
C GLU A 82 -23.77 -17.42 -11.69
N ALA A 83 -23.01 -17.08 -12.72
CA ALA A 83 -21.84 -17.87 -13.11
C ALA A 83 -20.78 -17.93 -12.01
N VAL A 84 -20.58 -16.84 -11.25
CA VAL A 84 -19.66 -16.80 -10.11
C VAL A 84 -20.23 -17.57 -8.92
N LEU A 85 -21.52 -17.36 -8.60
CA LEU A 85 -22.18 -18.05 -7.48
C LEU A 85 -22.17 -19.57 -7.64
N ASP A 86 -22.45 -20.06 -8.85
CA ASP A 86 -22.46 -21.48 -9.15
C ASP A 86 -21.05 -22.08 -9.11
N MET A 87 -20.04 -21.33 -9.57
CA MET A 87 -18.64 -21.71 -9.43
C MET A 87 -18.25 -21.81 -7.95
N THR A 88 -18.60 -20.81 -7.12
CA THR A 88 -18.35 -20.85 -5.68
C THR A 88 -19.02 -22.07 -5.02
N ALA A 89 -20.29 -22.32 -5.32
CA ALA A 89 -21.02 -23.47 -4.78
C ALA A 89 -20.36 -24.80 -5.18
N CYS A 90 -19.96 -24.94 -6.44
CA CYS A 90 -19.24 -26.12 -6.92
C CYS A 90 -17.91 -26.31 -6.18
N LEU A 91 -17.12 -25.25 -6.00
CA LEU A 91 -15.83 -25.30 -5.31
C LEU A 91 -15.98 -25.69 -3.83
N VAL A 92 -17.00 -25.17 -3.15
CA VAL A 92 -17.30 -25.57 -1.76
C VAL A 92 -17.70 -27.05 -1.70
N GLN A 93 -18.54 -27.52 -2.64
CA GLN A 93 -18.97 -28.92 -2.70
C GLN A 93 -17.82 -29.89 -2.97
N HIS A 94 -16.83 -29.49 -3.78
CA HIS A 94 -15.70 -30.34 -4.17
C HIS A 94 -14.42 -30.02 -3.36
N ALA A 95 -14.54 -29.33 -2.23
CA ALA A 95 -13.39 -29.06 -1.37
C ALA A 95 -12.69 -30.35 -0.95
N GLY A 96 -11.38 -30.45 -1.20
CA GLY A 96 -10.58 -31.65 -0.97
C GLY A 96 -10.60 -32.69 -2.10
N ASN A 97 -11.34 -32.44 -3.19
CA ASN A 97 -11.40 -33.28 -4.38
C ASN A 97 -10.92 -32.49 -5.63
N ASP A 98 -11.04 -33.09 -6.82
CA ASP A 98 -10.77 -32.39 -8.09
C ASP A 98 -11.79 -31.27 -8.33
N THR A 99 -11.26 -30.04 -8.46
CA THR A 99 -12.05 -28.82 -8.69
C THR A 99 -11.99 -28.33 -10.14
N ALA A 100 -11.24 -28.99 -11.03
CA ALA A 100 -11.12 -28.60 -12.43
C ALA A 100 -12.49 -28.56 -13.13
N SER A 101 -13.36 -29.51 -12.80
CA SER A 101 -14.73 -29.58 -13.31
C SER A 101 -15.61 -28.38 -12.93
N CYS A 102 -15.26 -27.58 -11.91
CA CYS A 102 -15.98 -26.35 -11.61
C CYS A 102 -15.69 -25.22 -12.61
N TYR A 103 -14.55 -25.30 -13.30
CA TYR A 103 -14.13 -24.36 -14.34
C TYR A 103 -14.50 -24.87 -15.74
N GLU A 104 -14.14 -26.12 -16.02
CA GLU A 104 -14.21 -26.77 -17.34
C GLU A 104 -15.16 -27.96 -17.25
N ASN A 105 -16.46 -27.75 -17.49
CA ASN A 105 -17.42 -28.85 -17.58
C ASN A 105 -18.38 -28.61 -18.74
N VAL A 106 -18.16 -29.38 -19.79
CA VAL A 106 -18.89 -29.30 -21.06
C VAL A 106 -20.34 -29.77 -20.90
N GLU A 107 -20.62 -30.68 -19.97
CA GLU A 107 -21.97 -31.21 -19.72
C GLU A 107 -22.83 -30.30 -18.84
N ARG A 108 -22.20 -29.52 -17.95
CA ARG A 108 -22.90 -28.67 -16.95
C ARG A 108 -22.77 -27.17 -17.22
N THR A 109 -22.21 -26.75 -18.35
CA THR A 109 -21.90 -25.35 -18.65
C THR A 109 -21.01 -24.73 -17.56
N GLY A 110 -19.77 -25.22 -17.41
CA GLY A 110 -18.80 -24.69 -16.45
C GLY A 110 -18.56 -23.17 -16.60
N TYR A 111 -17.84 -22.56 -15.66
CA TYR A 111 -17.58 -21.11 -15.72
C TYR A 111 -17.01 -20.68 -17.08
N VAL A 112 -16.06 -21.45 -17.64
CA VAL A 112 -15.42 -21.15 -18.93
C VAL A 112 -16.45 -21.07 -20.06
N ASP A 113 -17.38 -22.01 -20.15
CA ASP A 113 -18.34 -22.04 -21.24
C ASP A 113 -19.39 -20.93 -21.10
N ARG A 114 -19.79 -20.59 -19.86
CA ARG A 114 -20.81 -19.55 -19.60
C ARG A 114 -20.30 -18.13 -19.65
N ALA A 115 -19.03 -17.90 -19.30
CA ALA A 115 -18.49 -16.55 -19.16
C ALA A 115 -17.37 -16.24 -20.16
N VAL A 116 -16.49 -17.21 -20.45
CA VAL A 116 -15.31 -16.96 -21.30
C VAL A 116 -15.61 -17.15 -22.78
N LYS A 117 -16.34 -18.22 -23.12
CA LYS A 117 -16.69 -18.57 -24.51
C LYS A 117 -18.05 -18.00 -24.96
N ALA A 118 -18.90 -17.61 -24.02
CA ALA A 118 -20.18 -16.98 -24.28
C ALA A 118 -20.14 -15.48 -23.98
N SER A 119 -21.15 -14.74 -24.46
CA SER A 119 -21.31 -13.31 -24.21
C SER A 119 -21.93 -13.09 -22.83
N ALA A 120 -21.12 -13.18 -21.76
CA ALA A 120 -21.56 -12.83 -20.41
C ALA A 120 -21.34 -11.34 -20.12
N TRP A 121 -22.29 -10.73 -19.40
CA TRP A 121 -22.18 -9.36 -18.87
C TRP A 121 -21.90 -8.27 -19.92
N GLY A 122 -22.26 -8.52 -21.19
CA GLY A 122 -21.98 -7.61 -22.30
C GLY A 122 -20.52 -7.64 -22.78
N VAL A 123 -19.71 -8.59 -22.32
CA VAL A 123 -18.39 -8.87 -22.88
C VAL A 123 -18.57 -9.49 -24.27
N PRO A 124 -17.91 -8.96 -25.31
CA PRO A 124 -18.09 -9.47 -26.67
C PRO A 124 -17.57 -10.90 -26.81
N LEU A 125 -18.17 -11.63 -27.77
CA LEU A 125 -17.65 -12.92 -28.19
C LEU A 125 -16.21 -12.79 -28.72
N PRO A 126 -15.40 -13.85 -28.62
CA PRO A 126 -14.02 -13.81 -29.09
C PRO A 126 -13.94 -13.42 -30.58
N VAL A 127 -13.06 -12.48 -30.90
CA VAL A 127 -12.82 -12.05 -32.28
C VAL A 127 -11.96 -13.10 -32.99
N GLN A 128 -12.36 -13.49 -34.21
CA GLN A 128 -11.66 -14.55 -34.96
C GLN A 128 -10.27 -14.11 -35.51
N SER A 129 -10.01 -12.81 -35.61
CA SER A 129 -8.75 -12.27 -36.11
C SER A 129 -8.24 -11.18 -35.17
N LEU A 130 -7.10 -11.43 -34.54
CA LEU A 130 -6.44 -10.52 -33.61
C LEU A 130 -5.08 -10.11 -34.15
N SER A 131 -4.80 -8.81 -34.12
CA SER A 131 -3.53 -8.24 -34.56
C SER A 131 -2.65 -7.92 -33.36
N VAL A 132 -1.40 -8.41 -33.37
CA VAL A 132 -0.37 -8.00 -32.41
C VAL A 132 0.21 -6.62 -32.72
N ALA A 133 0.03 -6.13 -33.95
CA ALA A 133 0.50 -4.81 -34.36
C ALA A 133 -0.48 -3.69 -33.98
N SER A 134 -1.75 -4.02 -33.84
CA SER A 134 -2.82 -3.10 -33.45
C SER A 134 -3.82 -3.85 -32.58
N PRO A 135 -3.45 -4.21 -31.33
CA PRO A 135 -4.30 -4.99 -30.46
C PRO A 135 -5.56 -4.21 -30.11
N SER A 136 -6.71 -4.90 -30.17
CA SER A 136 -7.98 -4.32 -29.76
C SER A 136 -7.98 -4.12 -28.23
N ALA A 137 -8.12 -2.87 -27.80
CA ALA A 137 -8.30 -2.53 -26.39
C ALA A 137 -9.48 -3.30 -25.76
N GLU A 138 -10.56 -3.50 -26.53
CA GLU A 138 -11.73 -4.24 -26.09
C GLU A 138 -11.41 -5.68 -25.71
N GLU A 139 -10.68 -6.38 -26.59
CA GLU A 139 -10.35 -7.79 -26.37
C GLU A 139 -9.36 -7.95 -25.22
N VAL A 140 -8.40 -7.03 -25.10
CA VAL A 140 -7.43 -7.04 -23.99
C VAL A 140 -8.13 -6.80 -22.64
N ASP A 141 -9.06 -5.85 -22.58
CA ASP A 141 -9.84 -5.59 -21.36
C ASP A 141 -10.82 -6.73 -21.06
N ALA A 142 -11.43 -7.33 -22.08
CA ALA A 142 -12.31 -8.50 -21.91
C ALA A 142 -11.56 -9.67 -21.28
N GLN A 143 -10.35 -9.97 -21.76
CA GLN A 143 -9.50 -11.02 -21.21
C GLN A 143 -9.13 -10.77 -19.75
N ARG A 144 -8.74 -9.53 -19.42
CA ARG A 144 -8.38 -9.15 -18.05
C ARG A 144 -9.59 -9.17 -17.12
N PHE A 145 -10.73 -8.63 -17.55
CA PHE A 145 -11.98 -8.66 -16.78
C PHE A 145 -12.41 -10.08 -16.47
N LEU A 146 -12.49 -10.96 -17.48
CA LEU A 146 -12.87 -12.36 -17.33
C LEU A 146 -11.88 -13.17 -16.45
N ALA A 147 -10.59 -12.85 -16.53
CA ALA A 147 -9.57 -13.44 -15.66
C ALA A 147 -9.73 -13.02 -14.20
N ASN A 148 -10.07 -11.76 -13.96
CA ASN A 148 -10.31 -11.24 -12.61
C ASN A 148 -11.60 -11.82 -12.02
N THR A 149 -12.65 -11.98 -12.82
CA THR A 149 -13.91 -12.61 -12.37
C THR A 149 -13.75 -14.10 -12.04
N LEU A 150 -12.87 -14.81 -12.73
CA LEU A 150 -12.48 -16.20 -12.37
C LEU A 150 -11.94 -16.29 -10.94
N GLY A 151 -11.22 -15.26 -10.46
CA GLY A 151 -10.65 -15.23 -9.11
C GLY A 151 -11.68 -15.01 -7.98
N ILE A 152 -12.89 -14.54 -8.29
CA ILE A 152 -13.92 -14.25 -7.29
C ILE A 152 -14.40 -15.56 -6.65
N GLY A 153 -14.72 -16.57 -7.46
CA GLY A 153 -15.32 -17.81 -6.97
C GLY A 153 -14.50 -18.51 -5.89
N PRO A 154 -13.19 -18.77 -6.11
CA PRO A 154 -12.29 -19.34 -5.11
C PRO A 154 -12.13 -18.49 -3.86
N SER A 155 -12.08 -17.16 -4.00
CA SER A 155 -11.98 -16.24 -2.85
C SER A 155 -13.20 -16.38 -1.94
N LEU A 156 -14.40 -16.45 -2.53
CA LEU A 156 -15.64 -16.63 -1.79
C LEU A 156 -15.80 -18.05 -1.23
N ALA A 157 -15.28 -19.07 -1.90
CA ALA A 157 -15.25 -20.44 -1.39
C ALA A 157 -14.37 -20.54 -0.14
N ALA A 158 -13.17 -19.93 -0.16
CA ALA A 158 -12.30 -19.84 1.00
C ALA A 158 -12.95 -19.08 2.16
N LEU A 159 -13.65 -17.97 1.89
CA LEU A 159 -14.44 -17.26 2.90
C LEU A 159 -15.47 -18.19 3.55
N GLN A 160 -16.27 -18.91 2.76
CA GLN A 160 -17.28 -19.82 3.30
C GLN A 160 -16.68 -20.92 4.17
N GLN A 161 -15.52 -21.46 3.81
CA GLN A 161 -14.82 -22.47 4.62
C GLN A 161 -14.29 -21.93 5.95
N SER A 162 -14.02 -20.62 6.03
CA SER A 162 -13.58 -19.96 7.27
C SER A 162 -14.71 -19.63 8.24
N LEU A 163 -15.97 -19.82 7.83
CA LEU A 163 -17.15 -19.45 8.61
C LEU A 163 -17.80 -20.69 9.21
N GLU A 164 -18.26 -20.57 10.46
CA GLU A 164 -19.05 -21.63 11.11
C GLU A 164 -20.39 -21.86 10.41
N VAL A 165 -21.01 -20.77 9.94
CA VAL A 165 -22.28 -20.79 9.20
C VAL A 165 -22.00 -20.33 7.77
N PRO A 166 -22.25 -21.19 6.75
CA PRO A 166 -22.11 -20.81 5.35
C PRO A 166 -22.99 -19.62 5.00
N LEU A 167 -22.50 -18.77 4.09
CA LEU A 167 -23.25 -17.61 3.61
C LEU A 167 -24.37 -18.06 2.67
N THR A 168 -25.53 -17.43 2.77
CA THR A 168 -26.62 -17.71 1.82
C THR A 168 -26.27 -17.16 0.44
N ARG A 169 -26.92 -17.72 -0.59
CA ARG A 169 -26.73 -17.28 -1.98
C ARG A 169 -27.07 -15.79 -2.15
N GLU A 170 -28.07 -15.29 -1.43
CA GLU A 170 -28.52 -13.90 -1.44
C GLU A 170 -27.45 -12.96 -0.85
N VAL A 171 -26.82 -13.35 0.26
CA VAL A 171 -25.71 -12.59 0.88
C VAL A 171 -24.52 -12.50 -0.08
N LEU A 172 -24.17 -13.62 -0.73
CA LEU A 172 -23.11 -13.65 -1.72
C LEU A 172 -23.46 -12.77 -2.93
N ALA A 173 -24.68 -12.87 -3.47
CA ALA A 173 -25.13 -12.07 -4.60
C ALA A 173 -25.10 -10.56 -4.29
N GLN A 174 -25.63 -10.16 -3.12
CA GLN A 174 -25.62 -8.77 -2.68
C GLN A 174 -24.19 -8.24 -2.48
N GLY A 175 -23.30 -9.07 -1.91
CA GLY A 175 -21.89 -8.72 -1.77
C GLY A 175 -21.18 -8.55 -3.10
N ILE A 176 -21.40 -9.47 -4.06
CA ILE A 176 -20.84 -9.36 -5.42
C ILE A 176 -21.36 -8.09 -6.09
N GLN A 177 -22.66 -7.80 -6.01
CA GLN A 177 -23.26 -6.59 -6.56
C GLN A 177 -22.61 -5.32 -6.01
N LYS A 178 -22.49 -5.20 -4.67
CA LYS A 178 -21.86 -4.03 -4.03
C LYS A 178 -20.38 -3.92 -4.38
N GLY A 179 -19.65 -5.04 -4.34
CA GLY A 179 -18.22 -5.06 -4.65
C GLY A 179 -17.92 -4.69 -6.10
N ALA A 180 -18.72 -5.20 -7.04
CA ALA A 180 -18.57 -4.91 -8.46
C ALA A 180 -18.95 -3.46 -8.80
N ALA A 181 -20.04 -2.94 -8.24
CA ALA A 181 -20.39 -1.52 -8.39
C ALA A 181 -19.31 -0.59 -7.80
N SER A 182 -18.75 -0.96 -6.65
CA SER A 182 -17.65 -0.23 -6.02
C SER A 182 -16.40 -0.23 -6.91
N ALA A 183 -16.00 -1.40 -7.44
CA ALA A 183 -14.86 -1.51 -8.37
C ALA A 183 -15.08 -0.71 -9.65
N ALA A 184 -16.29 -0.76 -10.23
CA ALA A 184 -16.66 0.02 -11.42
C ALA A 184 -16.52 1.53 -11.17
N ALA A 185 -17.01 2.01 -10.03
CA ALA A 185 -16.89 3.41 -9.64
C ALA A 185 -15.41 3.84 -9.52
N TYR A 186 -14.57 3.03 -8.87
CA TYR A 186 -13.15 3.31 -8.72
C TYR A 186 -12.41 3.34 -10.07
N VAL A 187 -12.56 2.30 -10.89
CA VAL A 187 -11.87 2.19 -12.18
C VAL A 187 -12.20 3.37 -13.09
N ARG A 188 -13.46 3.84 -13.08
CA ARG A 188 -13.92 5.01 -13.86
C ARG A 188 -13.44 6.35 -13.32
N ALA A 189 -13.25 6.47 -12.00
CA ALA A 189 -12.96 7.74 -11.34
C ALA A 189 -11.47 8.08 -11.34
N ARG A 190 -10.58 7.09 -11.30
CA ARG A 190 -9.13 7.33 -11.29
C ARG A 190 -8.66 8.01 -12.58
N SER A 191 -7.62 8.83 -12.46
CA SER A 191 -7.07 9.65 -13.55
C SER A 191 -6.11 8.88 -14.47
N TRP A 192 -5.62 7.72 -14.01
CA TRP A 192 -4.72 6.86 -14.78
C TRP A 192 -5.45 5.62 -15.30
N ARG A 193 -4.96 5.09 -16.42
CA ARG A 193 -5.51 3.90 -17.10
C ARG A 193 -4.39 3.10 -17.73
N ARG A 194 -4.69 1.84 -18.08
CA ARG A 194 -3.73 0.99 -18.78
C ARG A 194 -3.45 1.55 -20.16
N ASP A 195 -2.19 1.52 -20.56
CA ASP A 195 -1.76 1.73 -21.93
C ASP A 195 -1.15 0.42 -22.45
N LEU A 196 -1.55 -0.03 -23.64
CA LEU A 196 -1.01 -1.26 -24.21
C LEU A 196 0.46 -1.14 -24.59
N GLN A 197 0.94 0.09 -24.81
CA GLN A 197 2.31 0.40 -25.20
C GLN A 197 3.19 0.87 -24.03
N ARG A 198 2.59 1.18 -22.86
CA ARG A 198 3.33 1.62 -21.67
C ARG A 198 2.84 0.91 -20.39
N PRO A 199 3.74 0.39 -19.53
CA PRO A 199 3.33 -0.23 -18.28
C PRO A 199 2.69 0.75 -17.31
N SER A 200 1.70 0.26 -16.57
CA SER A 200 1.20 0.96 -15.37
C SER A 200 2.24 0.85 -14.26
N ASN A 201 2.95 1.94 -13.98
CA ASN A 201 4.09 1.93 -13.08
C ASN A 201 3.69 2.38 -11.68
N ALA A 202 4.16 1.67 -10.66
CA ALA A 202 3.98 2.07 -9.27
C ALA A 202 5.31 2.20 -8.52
N VAL A 203 5.30 3.03 -7.49
CA VAL A 203 6.32 3.06 -6.44
C VAL A 203 5.66 2.63 -5.14
N VAL A 204 6.28 1.68 -4.45
CA VAL A 204 5.82 1.16 -3.15
C VAL A 204 6.89 1.42 -2.10
N LEU A 205 6.52 2.14 -1.05
CA LEU A 205 7.45 2.62 -0.04
C LEU A 205 7.09 2.04 1.33
N SER A 206 8.05 1.35 1.95
CA SER A 206 7.84 0.78 3.29
C SER A 206 7.88 1.83 4.38
N GLY A 207 7.30 1.49 5.54
CA GLY A 207 7.48 2.25 6.76
C GLY A 207 8.86 2.08 7.41
N GLY A 208 9.18 2.87 8.43
CA GLY A 208 10.44 2.74 9.20
C GLY A 208 10.94 4.00 9.92
N GLY A 209 10.04 4.93 10.26
CA GLY A 209 10.39 6.18 10.94
C GLY A 209 11.50 6.96 10.22
N ALA A 210 12.47 7.48 10.96
CA ALA A 210 13.58 8.24 10.40
C ALA A 210 14.49 7.44 9.44
N ASN A 211 14.42 6.09 9.42
CA ASN A 211 15.10 5.30 8.37
C ASN A 211 14.50 5.54 6.97
N GLY A 212 13.32 6.16 6.87
CA GLY A 212 12.74 6.63 5.62
C GLY A 212 13.63 7.60 4.85
N ALA A 213 14.64 8.22 5.47
CA ALA A 213 15.63 9.03 4.77
C ALA A 213 16.33 8.27 3.63
N PHE A 214 16.56 6.97 3.80
CA PHE A 214 17.06 6.11 2.72
C PHE A 214 16.12 6.09 1.52
N SER A 215 14.82 5.81 1.75
CA SER A 215 13.82 5.81 0.68
C SER A 215 13.67 7.19 0.04
N ALA A 216 13.74 8.26 0.84
CA ALA A 216 13.66 9.62 0.35
C ALA A 216 14.83 9.98 -0.57
N GLY A 217 16.05 9.57 -0.25
CA GLY A 217 17.23 9.78 -1.10
C GLY A 217 17.14 9.03 -2.43
N ALA A 218 16.69 7.78 -2.40
CA ALA A 218 16.43 7.01 -3.61
C ALA A 218 15.38 7.68 -4.50
N ILE A 219 14.25 8.10 -3.93
CA ILE A 219 13.20 8.80 -4.66
C ILE A 219 13.69 10.16 -5.17
N TRP A 220 14.43 10.93 -4.36
CA TRP A 220 14.99 12.22 -4.79
C TRP A 220 15.86 12.08 -6.04
N ARG A 221 16.67 11.02 -6.13
CA ARG A 221 17.48 10.72 -7.31
C ARG A 221 16.62 10.29 -8.50
N LEU A 222 15.63 9.41 -8.30
CA LEU A 222 14.71 8.99 -9.36
C LEU A 222 13.96 10.18 -9.95
N LEU A 223 13.38 11.03 -9.10
CA LEU A 223 12.67 12.23 -9.51
C LEU A 223 13.58 13.23 -10.22
N GLY A 224 14.86 13.33 -9.80
CA GLY A 224 15.85 14.16 -10.48
C GLY A 224 16.21 13.68 -11.88
N ILE A 225 16.18 12.36 -12.14
CA ILE A 225 16.33 11.81 -13.49
C ILE A 225 15.05 12.10 -14.30
N LEU A 226 13.87 11.84 -13.72
CA LEU A 226 12.58 12.08 -14.38
C LEU A 226 12.41 13.55 -14.78
N GLU A 227 12.81 14.50 -13.93
CA GLU A 227 12.74 15.93 -14.20
C GLU A 227 13.53 16.34 -15.46
N GLN A 228 14.67 15.69 -15.73
CA GLN A 228 15.51 16.02 -16.89
C GLN A 228 14.93 15.54 -18.22
N CYS A 229 14.11 14.49 -18.17
CA CYS A 229 13.71 13.71 -19.34
C CYS A 229 12.21 13.75 -19.64
N ARG A 230 11.35 14.09 -18.67
CA ARG A 230 9.90 14.11 -18.82
C ARG A 230 9.50 15.12 -19.90
N GLY A 231 8.52 14.75 -20.73
CA GLY A 231 8.02 15.60 -21.81
C GLY A 231 8.90 15.63 -23.07
N LYS A 232 10.04 14.94 -23.08
CA LYS A 232 10.89 14.76 -24.27
C LYS A 232 10.69 13.34 -24.85
N PRO A 233 10.57 13.18 -26.18
CA PRO A 233 10.44 11.86 -26.79
C PRO A 233 11.74 11.05 -26.63
N ALA A 234 11.62 9.71 -26.59
CA ALA A 234 12.76 8.83 -26.71
C ALA A 234 13.46 9.04 -28.08
N PRO A 235 14.81 8.92 -28.18
CA PRO A 235 15.75 8.41 -27.17
C PRO A 235 16.37 9.49 -26.24
N GLU A 236 16.04 10.77 -26.46
CA GLU A 236 16.63 11.91 -25.74
C GLU A 236 15.88 12.25 -24.44
N GLY A 237 14.70 11.66 -24.24
CA GLY A 237 13.82 11.85 -23.09
C GLY A 237 13.21 10.57 -22.55
N CYS A 238 12.30 10.72 -21.61
CA CYS A 238 11.59 9.62 -20.96
C CYS A 238 10.29 9.24 -21.64
N GLY A 239 9.92 9.87 -22.76
CA GLY A 239 8.62 9.68 -23.39
C GLY A 239 7.49 9.96 -22.40
N ASP A 240 6.56 9.02 -22.28
CA ASP A 240 5.46 9.03 -21.29
C ASP A 240 5.80 8.23 -20.01
N ALA A 241 7.08 7.94 -19.73
CA ALA A 241 7.43 7.27 -18.48
C ALA A 241 7.04 8.15 -17.28
N ARG A 242 6.18 7.61 -16.43
CA ARG A 242 5.62 8.26 -15.24
C ARG A 242 5.31 7.23 -14.17
N ILE A 243 5.08 7.70 -12.95
CA ILE A 243 4.58 6.90 -11.84
C ILE A 243 3.05 7.10 -11.82
N ASP A 244 2.29 6.07 -12.14
CA ASP A 244 0.82 6.13 -12.12
C ASP A 244 0.26 5.94 -10.70
N LEU A 245 1.02 5.31 -9.80
CA LEU A 245 0.59 4.97 -8.45
C LEU A 245 1.75 5.08 -7.45
N ALA A 246 1.55 5.81 -6.35
CA ALA A 246 2.46 5.88 -5.22
C ALA A 246 1.77 5.36 -3.96
N ALA A 247 2.14 4.16 -3.52
CA ALA A 247 1.58 3.52 -2.32
C ALA A 247 2.61 3.51 -1.19
N GLY A 248 2.20 3.93 0.01
CA GLY A 248 3.10 4.04 1.14
C GLY A 248 2.46 3.66 2.48
N THR A 249 3.30 3.13 3.36
CA THR A 249 2.99 2.87 4.76
C THR A 249 3.93 3.68 5.64
N SER A 250 3.43 4.27 6.72
CA SER A 250 4.23 5.10 7.65
C SER A 250 4.98 6.19 6.90
N THR A 251 6.27 6.37 7.17
CA THR A 251 7.13 7.29 6.45
C THR A 251 7.08 7.10 4.92
N GLY A 252 6.79 5.89 4.44
CA GLY A 252 6.51 5.64 3.03
C GLY A 252 5.31 6.45 2.51
N ALA A 253 4.23 6.60 3.29
CA ALA A 253 3.06 7.41 2.90
C ALA A 253 3.41 8.90 2.80
N LEU A 254 4.26 9.40 3.70
CA LEU A 254 4.79 10.78 3.63
C LEU A 254 5.64 11.00 2.37
N ILE A 255 6.49 10.04 2.00
CA ILE A 255 7.31 10.13 0.79
C ILE A 255 6.44 10.00 -0.47
N SER A 256 5.45 9.10 -0.48
CA SER A 256 4.49 8.95 -1.58
C SER A 256 3.73 10.24 -1.84
N THR A 257 3.39 11.00 -0.79
CA THR A 257 2.77 12.32 -0.92
C THR A 257 3.66 13.30 -1.70
N LEU A 258 4.99 13.20 -1.55
CA LEU A 258 5.94 14.04 -2.29
C LEU A 258 6.18 13.52 -3.71
N VAL A 259 6.06 12.21 -3.96
CA VAL A 259 6.01 11.66 -5.32
C VAL A 259 4.80 12.18 -6.08
N ASP A 260 3.64 12.20 -5.43
CA ASP A 260 2.42 12.75 -5.98
C ASP A 260 2.52 14.28 -6.24
N LEU A 261 3.10 15.02 -5.29
CA LEU A 261 3.40 16.45 -5.49
C LEU A 261 4.32 16.67 -6.71
N PHE A 262 5.32 15.82 -6.95
CA PHE A 262 6.19 15.92 -8.13
C PHE A 262 5.41 15.76 -9.44
N HIS A 263 4.37 14.94 -9.46
CA HIS A 263 3.55 14.75 -10.66
C HIS A 263 2.52 15.86 -10.89
N THR A 264 2.38 16.78 -9.93
CA THR A 264 1.57 17.99 -10.05
C THR A 264 2.33 19.05 -10.87
N PRO A 265 1.74 19.61 -11.95
CA PRO A 265 2.44 20.56 -12.82
C PRO A 265 3.02 21.77 -12.07
N GLY A 266 4.32 22.04 -12.28
CA GLY A 266 5.02 23.18 -11.68
C GLY A 266 5.49 22.95 -10.24
N GLN A 267 5.33 21.75 -9.70
CA GLN A 267 5.74 21.39 -8.35
C GLN A 267 6.95 20.44 -8.32
N GLU A 268 7.55 20.11 -9.47
CA GLU A 268 8.65 19.15 -9.61
C GLU A 268 9.84 19.51 -8.69
N ALA A 269 10.37 20.73 -8.84
CA ALA A 269 11.48 21.22 -8.04
C ALA A 269 11.10 21.38 -6.56
N ASN A 270 9.84 21.77 -6.27
CA ASN A 270 9.36 21.89 -4.90
C ASN A 270 9.32 20.52 -4.21
N ALA A 271 8.76 19.50 -4.86
CA ALA A 271 8.72 18.14 -4.34
C ALA A 271 10.12 17.60 -4.00
N ARG A 272 11.10 17.78 -4.91
CA ARG A 272 12.50 17.40 -4.65
C ARG A 272 13.11 18.18 -3.48
N LYS A 273 12.85 19.49 -3.39
CA LYS A 273 13.29 20.32 -2.26
C LYS A 273 12.68 19.84 -0.93
N GLN A 274 11.39 19.50 -0.93
CA GLN A 274 10.70 18.98 0.26
C GLN A 274 11.23 17.60 0.68
N LEU A 275 11.52 16.71 -0.28
CA LEU A 275 12.16 15.41 0.02
C LEU A 275 13.50 15.61 0.73
N LEU A 276 14.35 16.48 0.16
CA LEU A 276 15.65 16.81 0.71
C LEU A 276 15.51 17.42 2.11
N GLY A 277 14.75 18.51 2.26
CA GLY A 277 14.62 19.22 3.53
C GLY A 277 13.99 18.36 4.63
N ASN A 278 12.88 17.67 4.32
CA ASN A 278 12.13 16.93 5.34
C ASN A 278 12.87 15.69 5.85
N TYR A 279 13.75 15.09 5.04
CA TYR A 279 14.48 13.87 5.40
C TYR A 279 15.96 14.08 5.66
N THR A 280 16.45 15.32 5.67
CA THR A 280 17.85 15.60 5.99
C THR A 280 18.03 16.70 7.03
N CYS A 281 16.98 17.49 7.32
CA CYS A 281 17.07 18.69 8.14
C CYS A 281 15.93 18.86 9.15
N THR A 282 14.98 17.93 9.18
CA THR A 282 13.91 17.89 10.18
C THR A 282 14.44 17.32 11.50
N VAL A 283 13.97 17.89 12.60
CA VAL A 283 14.17 17.35 13.95
C VAL A 283 12.82 17.03 14.59
N GLU A 284 12.86 16.35 15.73
CA GLU A 284 11.68 15.87 16.47
C GLU A 284 10.65 16.98 16.76
N SER A 285 11.13 18.16 17.18
CA SER A 285 10.28 19.31 17.52
C SER A 285 9.54 19.92 16.32
N ASP A 286 10.01 19.67 15.09
CA ASP A 286 9.32 20.06 13.85
C ASP A 286 8.11 19.17 13.54
N LEU A 287 8.05 17.97 14.12
CA LEU A 287 7.11 16.93 13.72
C LEU A 287 6.02 16.69 14.75
N TYR A 288 6.38 16.72 16.02
CA TYR A 288 5.48 16.44 17.11
C TYR A 288 5.84 17.21 18.37
N CYS A 289 4.88 17.25 19.29
CA CYS A 289 5.11 17.58 20.68
C CYS A 289 4.99 16.33 21.56
N VAL A 290 5.66 16.32 22.70
CA VAL A 290 5.64 15.24 23.69
C VAL A 290 4.54 15.50 24.73
N ASN A 291 3.72 14.48 25.00
CA ASN A 291 2.73 14.49 26.07
C ASN A 291 3.46 14.36 27.42
N SER A 292 3.79 15.48 28.04
CA SER A 292 4.42 15.51 29.36
C SER A 292 3.36 15.32 30.46
N THR A 293 2.99 14.07 30.74
CA THR A 293 2.08 13.69 31.82
C THR A 293 2.82 12.91 32.92
N TRP A 294 2.25 12.88 34.13
CA TRP A 294 2.80 12.04 35.21
C TRP A 294 2.67 10.55 34.88
N ILE A 295 3.61 9.73 35.35
CA ILE A 295 3.73 8.30 34.96
C ILE A 295 2.50 7.43 35.27
N TRP A 296 1.66 7.84 36.22
CA TRP A 296 0.38 7.17 36.49
C TRP A 296 -0.71 7.52 35.45
N ASN A 297 -0.72 8.75 34.93
CA ASN A 297 -1.63 9.15 33.84
C ASN A 297 -1.25 8.52 32.49
N LEU A 298 -0.03 7.98 32.37
CA LEU A 298 0.38 7.16 31.24
C LEU A 298 -0.37 5.83 31.17
N ALA A 299 -0.79 5.28 32.32
CA ALA A 299 -1.53 4.02 32.37
C ALA A 299 -3.04 4.21 32.15
N ASP A 300 -3.60 5.34 32.57
CA ASP A 300 -5.06 5.53 32.59
C ASP A 300 -5.63 6.16 31.30
N ASP A 301 -5.02 7.22 30.76
CA ASP A 301 -5.62 8.03 29.66
C ASP A 301 -4.71 8.23 28.44
N THR A 302 -3.42 7.94 28.55
CA THR A 302 -2.45 8.25 27.49
C THR A 302 -2.43 7.15 26.43
N ARG A 303 -2.99 7.43 25.25
CA ARG A 303 -2.98 6.50 24.09
C ARG A 303 -1.71 6.60 23.23
N GLY A 304 -0.83 7.56 23.52
CA GLY A 304 0.43 7.78 22.83
C GLY A 304 1.32 8.82 23.53
N LEU A 305 2.63 8.64 23.42
CA LEU A 305 3.65 9.52 24.00
C LEU A 305 3.78 10.87 23.29
N VAL A 306 3.42 10.94 22.00
CA VAL A 306 3.56 12.14 21.16
C VAL A 306 2.27 12.50 20.43
N LYS A 307 2.16 13.77 20.04
CA LYS A 307 1.10 14.30 19.18
C LYS A 307 1.70 14.98 17.95
N PHE A 308 1.28 14.54 16.76
CA PHE A 308 1.82 14.92 15.45
C PHE A 308 1.37 16.28 14.90
N ASP A 309 1.27 17.31 15.73
CA ASP A 309 0.83 18.65 15.30
C ASP A 309 1.73 19.30 14.23
N GLY A 310 3.05 19.06 14.29
CA GLY A 310 4.00 19.51 13.26
C GLY A 310 3.79 18.82 11.91
N ILE A 311 3.53 17.49 11.92
CA ILE A 311 3.19 16.74 10.71
C ILE A 311 1.87 17.23 10.10
N TYR A 312 0.83 17.45 10.92
CA TYR A 312 -0.44 18.01 10.42
C TYR A 312 -0.21 19.32 9.68
N THR A 313 0.60 20.21 10.25
CA THR A 313 0.94 21.51 9.64
C THR A 313 1.69 21.34 8.32
N LYS A 314 2.69 20.45 8.29
CA LYS A 314 3.47 20.16 7.08
C LYS A 314 2.61 19.55 5.97
N LEU A 315 1.77 18.56 6.29
CA LEU A 315 0.88 17.94 5.31
C LEU A 315 -0.15 18.92 4.77
N ASP A 316 -0.69 19.81 5.60
CA ASP A 316 -1.58 20.87 5.10
C ASP A 316 -0.86 21.80 4.12
N GLN A 317 0.44 22.05 4.29
CA GLN A 317 1.21 22.85 3.34
C GLN A 317 1.55 22.08 2.04
N PHE A 318 1.81 20.78 2.14
CA PHE A 318 2.25 19.97 1.01
C PHE A 318 1.12 19.49 0.13
N ILE A 319 0.00 19.06 0.72
CA ILE A 319 -1.14 18.54 -0.03
C ILE A 319 -1.90 19.71 -0.65
N GLN A 320 -1.70 19.91 -1.94
CA GLN A 320 -2.37 20.96 -2.70
C GLN A 320 -3.62 20.41 -3.37
N PRO A 321 -4.70 21.21 -3.57
CA PRO A 321 -5.89 20.77 -4.29
C PRO A 321 -5.58 20.17 -5.67
N ALA A 322 -4.57 20.70 -6.38
CA ALA A 322 -4.16 20.20 -7.69
C ALA A 322 -3.60 18.77 -7.68
N MET A 323 -3.09 18.28 -6.54
CA MET A 323 -2.63 16.90 -6.40
C MET A 323 -3.77 15.91 -6.59
N LEU A 324 -4.94 16.21 -6.02
CA LEU A 324 -6.15 15.37 -6.03
C LEU A 324 -6.76 15.09 -7.42
N HIS A 325 -6.19 15.71 -8.45
CA HIS A 325 -6.64 15.66 -9.84
C HIS A 325 -5.49 15.39 -10.83
N ASN A 326 -4.28 15.12 -10.34
CA ASN A 326 -3.14 14.84 -11.21
C ASN A 326 -3.19 13.37 -11.72
N GLY A 327 -2.20 12.97 -12.52
CA GLY A 327 -2.16 11.64 -13.15
C GLY A 327 -1.62 10.49 -12.29
N THR A 328 -1.26 10.76 -11.02
CA THR A 328 -0.69 9.81 -10.07
C THR A 328 -1.67 9.58 -8.94
N GLU A 329 -1.97 8.34 -8.63
CA GLU A 329 -2.79 7.99 -7.46
C GLU A 329 -1.90 7.89 -6.21
N LEU A 330 -2.30 8.56 -5.13
CA LEU A 330 -1.67 8.50 -3.82
C LEU A 330 -2.45 7.55 -2.91
N VAL A 331 -1.78 6.51 -2.41
CA VAL A 331 -2.38 5.53 -1.49
C VAL A 331 -1.63 5.51 -0.16
N SER A 332 -2.37 5.75 0.92
CA SER A 332 -1.88 5.67 2.30
C SER A 332 -2.48 4.45 3.00
N VAL A 333 -1.65 3.66 3.70
CA VAL A 333 -2.08 2.42 4.35
C VAL A 333 -2.02 2.52 5.88
N SER A 334 -3.14 2.22 6.54
CA SER A 334 -3.29 2.18 8.00
C SER A 334 -3.99 0.89 8.44
N VAL A 335 -3.97 0.60 9.74
CA VAL A 335 -4.69 -0.53 10.34
C VAL A 335 -5.70 0.00 11.34
N ASP A 336 -6.93 -0.51 11.29
CA ASP A 336 -7.85 -0.35 12.40
C ASP A 336 -7.53 -1.37 13.48
N PHE A 337 -7.13 -0.88 14.65
CA PHE A 337 -6.71 -1.71 15.77
C PHE A 337 -7.83 -2.57 16.34
N GLN A 338 -9.09 -2.13 16.18
CA GLN A 338 -10.24 -2.87 16.71
C GLN A 338 -10.57 -4.11 15.89
N THR A 339 -10.46 -4.00 14.57
CA THR A 339 -10.83 -5.06 13.62
C THR A 339 -9.63 -5.85 13.10
N GLY A 340 -8.43 -5.25 13.14
CA GLY A 340 -7.23 -5.77 12.50
C GLY A 340 -7.20 -5.59 10.98
N ASP A 341 -8.21 -4.91 10.42
CA ASP A 341 -8.34 -4.68 8.99
C ASP A 341 -7.35 -3.62 8.49
N VAL A 342 -6.82 -3.88 7.29
CA VAL A 342 -5.94 -2.95 6.58
C VAL A 342 -6.79 -2.03 5.71
N PHE A 343 -6.62 -0.72 5.90
CA PHE A 343 -7.29 0.31 5.12
C PHE A 343 -6.28 0.99 4.21
N SER A 344 -6.59 1.04 2.91
CA SER A 344 -5.79 1.73 1.89
C SER A 344 -6.58 2.91 1.35
N VAL A 345 -6.40 4.09 1.95
CA VAL A 345 -7.10 5.31 1.52
C VAL A 345 -6.38 5.87 0.30
N SER A 346 -7.12 6.04 -0.78
CA SER A 346 -6.67 6.61 -2.04
C SER A 346 -7.26 7.99 -2.24
N ASP A 347 -6.46 8.94 -2.73
CA ASP A 347 -6.95 10.27 -3.08
C ASP A 347 -7.95 10.24 -4.26
N GLN A 348 -7.96 9.18 -5.08
CA GLN A 348 -8.80 9.06 -6.28
C GLN A 348 -9.97 8.07 -6.15
N ASP A 349 -10.08 7.34 -5.04
CA ASP A 349 -11.11 6.33 -4.86
C ASP A 349 -12.43 6.92 -4.33
N PRO A 350 -13.55 6.83 -5.08
CA PRO A 350 -14.83 7.35 -4.61
C PRO A 350 -15.36 6.64 -3.35
N ALA A 351 -14.84 5.46 -3.01
CA ALA A 351 -15.19 4.78 -1.77
C ALA A 351 -14.62 5.48 -0.52
N ASP A 352 -13.59 6.31 -0.69
CA ASP A 352 -12.86 6.96 0.39
C ASP A 352 -13.34 8.38 0.66
N PHE A 353 -14.20 8.96 -0.19
CA PHE A 353 -14.73 10.30 0.03
C PHE A 353 -16.21 10.40 -0.31
N LYS A 354 -16.92 11.22 0.47
CA LYS A 354 -18.32 11.53 0.19
C LYS A 354 -18.48 12.02 -1.26
N PRO A 355 -19.47 11.51 -2.02
CA PRO A 355 -19.75 12.02 -3.36
C PRO A 355 -19.93 13.54 -3.35
N GLY A 356 -19.22 14.24 -4.24
CA GLY A 356 -19.23 15.71 -4.32
C GLY A 356 -18.46 16.42 -3.19
N ALA A 357 -17.63 15.71 -2.40
CA ALA A 357 -16.74 16.34 -1.44
C ALA A 357 -15.85 17.39 -2.11
N SER A 358 -15.73 18.56 -1.49
CA SER A 358 -14.83 19.61 -1.97
C SER A 358 -13.37 19.19 -1.81
N ASP A 359 -12.47 19.79 -2.60
CA ASP A 359 -11.04 19.53 -2.50
C ASP A 359 -10.49 19.81 -1.09
N ARG A 360 -11.08 20.77 -0.36
CA ARG A 360 -10.72 21.03 1.04
C ARG A 360 -11.04 19.83 1.95
N LEU A 361 -12.20 19.20 1.78
CA LEU A 361 -12.58 18.03 2.55
C LEU A 361 -11.73 16.82 2.16
N ARG A 362 -11.50 16.60 0.86
CA ARG A 362 -10.62 15.53 0.37
C ARG A 362 -9.20 15.67 0.89
N LYS A 363 -8.64 16.89 0.84
CA LYS A 363 -7.34 17.22 1.44
C LYS A 363 -7.32 16.87 2.93
N GLY A 364 -8.28 17.34 3.71
CA GLY A 364 -8.36 17.05 5.15
C GLY A 364 -8.45 15.55 5.44
N GLY A 365 -9.23 14.80 4.65
CA GLY A 365 -9.31 13.34 4.75
C GLY A 365 -7.98 12.65 4.42
N MET A 366 -7.26 13.09 3.38
CA MET A 366 -5.93 12.56 3.06
C MET A 366 -4.91 12.87 4.17
N VAL A 367 -4.95 14.07 4.77
CA VAL A 367 -4.11 14.39 5.93
C VAL A 367 -4.36 13.39 7.06
N HIS A 368 -5.62 13.14 7.43
CA HIS A 368 -5.94 12.15 8.47
C HIS A 368 -5.49 10.74 8.09
N ALA A 369 -5.66 10.32 6.83
CA ALA A 369 -5.23 9.00 6.38
C ALA A 369 -3.72 8.81 6.38
N ILE A 370 -2.95 9.86 6.04
CA ILE A 370 -1.48 9.83 6.09
C ILE A 370 -1.01 9.87 7.55
N VAL A 371 -1.64 10.67 8.41
CA VAL A 371 -1.31 10.68 9.85
C VAL A 371 -1.63 9.33 10.50
N ALA A 372 -2.75 8.71 10.14
CA ALA A 372 -3.09 7.37 10.60
C ALA A 372 -2.01 6.36 10.17
N SER A 373 -1.53 6.46 8.92
CA SER A 373 -0.49 5.59 8.38
C SER A 373 0.85 5.73 9.11
N ILE A 374 1.16 6.86 9.74
CA ILE A 374 2.41 7.05 10.51
C ILE A 374 2.22 6.89 12.02
N ALA A 375 1.01 6.63 12.50
CA ALA A 375 0.72 6.60 13.93
C ALA A 375 1.16 5.27 14.55
N GLU A 376 2.42 5.16 14.99
CA GLU A 376 2.94 3.94 15.59
C GLU A 376 2.25 3.71 16.96
N PRO A 377 1.74 2.48 17.22
CA PRO A 377 1.15 2.12 18.50
C PRO A 377 2.12 2.40 19.65
N VAL A 378 1.58 2.76 20.82
CA VAL A 378 2.33 3.17 22.03
C VAL A 378 3.01 4.53 21.89
N LEU A 379 3.65 4.83 20.75
CA LEU A 379 4.40 6.07 20.58
C LEU A 379 3.50 7.26 20.28
N SER A 380 2.47 7.12 19.47
CA SER A 380 1.63 8.22 19.00
C SER A 380 0.16 7.96 19.23
N ASN A 381 -0.62 9.03 19.41
CA ASN A 381 -2.07 8.90 19.54
C ASN A 381 -2.68 8.34 18.24
N PRO A 382 -3.65 7.41 18.32
CA PRO A 382 -4.35 6.92 17.15
C PRO A 382 -5.16 8.03 16.49
N VAL A 383 -5.38 7.88 15.19
CA VAL A 383 -6.37 8.69 14.48
C VAL A 383 -7.74 8.05 14.70
N GLY A 384 -8.72 8.85 15.13
CA GLY A 384 -10.07 8.35 15.46
C GLY A 384 -10.99 8.15 14.26
N GLN A 385 -10.61 8.67 13.09
CA GLN A 385 -11.45 8.63 11.90
C GLN A 385 -10.67 8.66 10.59
N LEU A 386 -11.17 7.93 9.60
CA LEU A 386 -10.71 7.97 8.21
C LEU A 386 -11.84 8.48 7.30
N PRO A 387 -11.51 9.09 6.15
CA PRO A 387 -12.54 9.51 5.21
C PRO A 387 -13.22 8.28 4.56
N SER A 388 -14.50 8.41 4.20
CA SER A 388 -15.25 7.39 3.44
C SER A 388 -16.38 8.02 2.61
N ALA A 389 -16.94 7.23 1.68
CA ALA A 389 -18.12 7.61 0.90
C ALA A 389 -19.35 7.95 1.75
N ALA A 390 -19.47 7.34 2.95
CA ALA A 390 -20.55 7.59 3.88
C ALA A 390 -20.30 8.79 4.82
N GLY A 391 -19.16 9.48 4.68
CA GLY A 391 -18.67 10.46 5.64
C GLY A 391 -17.44 9.94 6.38
N ASP A 392 -17.22 10.35 7.61
CA ASP A 392 -16.09 9.85 8.39
C ASP A 392 -16.37 8.44 8.93
N ARG A 393 -15.45 7.50 8.67
CA ARG A 393 -15.45 6.18 9.29
C ARG A 393 -14.73 6.27 10.62
N THR A 394 -15.45 6.05 11.71
CA THR A 394 -14.89 6.04 13.07
C THR A 394 -14.17 4.72 13.36
N GLY A 395 -13.03 4.78 14.03
CA GLY A 395 -12.25 3.61 14.40
C GLY A 395 -11.05 3.98 15.26
N THR A 396 -10.12 3.05 15.46
CA THR A 396 -8.84 3.34 16.13
C THR A 396 -7.71 3.03 15.16
N TYR A 397 -7.30 4.03 14.38
CA TYR A 397 -6.37 3.84 13.28
C TYR A 397 -4.92 4.11 13.70
N TYR A 398 -4.07 3.13 13.44
CA TYR A 398 -2.62 3.19 13.63
C TYR A 398 -1.88 2.88 12.32
N ASP A 399 -0.57 2.97 12.41
CA ASP A 399 0.39 2.76 11.34
C ASP A 399 0.12 1.45 10.59
N GLY A 400 0.16 1.51 9.26
CA GLY A 400 -0.01 0.35 8.40
C GLY A 400 1.03 -0.74 8.67
N GLY A 401 2.19 -0.36 9.20
CA GLY A 401 3.35 -1.20 9.52
C GLY A 401 3.02 -2.37 10.42
N VAL A 402 1.96 -2.28 11.21
CA VAL A 402 1.47 -3.36 12.08
C VAL A 402 1.03 -4.59 11.27
N ARG A 403 0.54 -4.42 10.03
CA ARG A 403 -0.01 -5.52 9.19
C ARG A 403 0.45 -5.52 7.74
N SER A 404 0.77 -4.35 7.17
CA SER A 404 1.10 -4.10 5.76
C SER A 404 2.21 -3.04 5.70
N GLY A 405 3.40 -3.44 6.16
CA GLY A 405 4.57 -2.56 6.25
C GLY A 405 5.19 -2.19 4.91
N LEU A 406 4.80 -2.86 3.82
CA LEU A 406 5.28 -2.60 2.47
C LEU A 406 4.12 -2.84 1.49
N PRO A 407 3.30 -1.83 1.16
CA PRO A 407 1.95 -2.00 0.59
C PRO A 407 1.94 -2.40 -0.91
N LEU A 408 2.69 -3.44 -1.26
CA LEU A 408 2.84 -3.97 -2.60
C LEU A 408 1.56 -4.66 -3.06
N LEU A 409 0.87 -5.33 -2.15
CA LEU A 409 -0.40 -5.97 -2.44
C LEU A 409 -1.44 -4.94 -2.91
N GLN A 410 -1.49 -3.76 -2.28
CA GLN A 410 -2.39 -2.67 -2.64
C GLN A 410 -2.06 -2.10 -4.02
N ALA A 411 -0.78 -2.06 -4.40
CA ALA A 411 -0.36 -1.66 -5.73
C ALA A 411 -0.75 -2.68 -6.81
N VAL A 412 -0.52 -3.97 -6.55
CA VAL A 412 -0.92 -5.07 -7.44
C VAL A 412 -2.44 -5.11 -7.61
N GLN A 413 -3.19 -4.98 -6.52
CA GLN A 413 -4.65 -4.96 -6.53
C GLN A 413 -5.23 -3.77 -7.32
N ARG A 414 -4.48 -2.67 -7.49
CA ARG A 414 -4.91 -1.53 -8.31
C ARG A 414 -4.53 -1.68 -9.79
N GLY A 415 -3.70 -2.67 -10.10
CA GLY A 415 -3.31 -3.04 -11.46
C GLY A 415 -1.98 -2.48 -11.91
N ALA A 416 -1.06 -2.24 -10.97
CA ALA A 416 0.33 -1.99 -11.34
C ALA A 416 0.91 -3.18 -12.13
N GLU A 417 1.66 -2.88 -13.19
CA GLU A 417 2.34 -3.85 -14.05
C GLU A 417 3.86 -3.83 -13.83
N ARG A 418 4.36 -2.73 -13.27
CA ARG A 418 5.76 -2.52 -12.91
C ARG A 418 5.83 -1.84 -11.55
N VAL A 419 6.61 -2.38 -10.61
CA VAL A 419 6.69 -1.79 -9.27
C VAL A 419 8.12 -1.62 -8.80
N LEU A 420 8.50 -0.38 -8.49
CA LEU A 420 9.71 -0.11 -7.72
C LEU A 420 9.37 -0.20 -6.23
N VAL A 421 9.93 -1.21 -5.57
CA VAL A 421 9.73 -1.49 -4.16
C VAL A 421 10.93 -0.97 -3.39
N ILE A 422 10.73 -0.05 -2.44
CA ILE A 422 11.81 0.49 -1.61
C ILE A 422 11.51 0.23 -0.14
N SER A 423 12.37 -0.54 0.50
CA SER A 423 12.30 -0.84 1.93
C SER A 423 13.39 -0.14 2.72
N THR A 424 12.98 0.48 3.83
CA THR A 424 13.85 1.18 4.79
C THR A 424 14.64 0.24 5.70
N GLY A 425 14.35 -1.06 5.66
CA GLY A 425 14.99 -2.10 6.48
C GLY A 425 15.59 -3.19 5.61
N GLY A 426 16.46 -4.02 6.22
CA GLY A 426 16.93 -5.25 5.61
C GLY A 426 15.81 -6.28 5.43
N ALA A 427 16.10 -7.35 4.70
CA ALA A 427 15.16 -8.47 4.58
C ALA A 427 14.95 -9.18 5.93
N ASN A 428 15.99 -9.17 6.76
CA ASN A 428 15.93 -9.59 8.15
C ASN A 428 16.07 -8.39 9.09
N PRO A 429 15.41 -8.41 10.27
CA PRO A 429 15.65 -7.40 11.28
C PRO A 429 17.10 -7.50 11.76
N SER A 430 17.81 -6.37 11.79
CA SER A 430 19.18 -6.32 12.31
C SER A 430 19.25 -6.83 13.75
N PRO A 431 20.31 -7.56 14.14
CA PRO A 431 20.53 -7.92 15.54
C PRO A 431 20.50 -6.67 16.43
N SER A 432 19.87 -6.79 17.60
CA SER A 432 19.90 -5.76 18.64
C SER A 432 20.69 -6.31 19.83
N ALA A 433 21.32 -5.41 20.59
CA ALA A 433 21.82 -5.77 21.92
C ALA A 433 20.67 -6.27 22.80
N ASP A 434 21.02 -7.08 23.81
CA ASP A 434 20.04 -7.60 24.76
C ASP A 434 19.24 -6.45 25.40
N PRO A 435 17.90 -6.54 25.39
CA PRO A 435 17.06 -5.48 25.93
C PRO A 435 17.28 -5.37 27.44
N LYS A 436 17.66 -4.17 27.90
CA LYS A 436 18.02 -3.91 29.31
C LYS A 436 16.81 -3.75 30.22
N ASN A 437 15.63 -3.49 29.66
CA ASN A 437 14.40 -3.22 30.41
C ASN A 437 13.15 -3.51 29.55
N ALA A 438 11.98 -3.57 30.19
CA ALA A 438 10.70 -3.87 29.53
C ALA A 438 10.37 -2.89 28.39
N MET A 439 10.74 -1.61 28.51
CA MET A 439 10.54 -0.64 27.43
C MET A 439 11.39 -0.99 26.20
N SER A 440 12.66 -1.38 26.38
CA SER A 440 13.50 -1.85 25.27
C SER A 440 13.01 -3.17 24.66
N VAL A 441 12.38 -4.05 25.46
CA VAL A 441 11.69 -5.24 24.93
C VAL A 441 10.49 -4.82 24.08
N LEU A 442 9.62 -3.94 24.59
CA LEU A 442 8.45 -3.45 23.87
C LEU A 442 8.82 -2.77 22.54
N MET A 443 9.79 -1.87 22.56
CA MET A 443 10.28 -1.20 21.35
C MET A 443 10.83 -2.20 20.34
N ARG A 444 11.63 -3.17 20.80
CA ARG A 444 12.14 -4.23 19.91
C ARG A 444 11.01 -5.11 19.36
N THR A 445 9.99 -5.40 20.16
CA THR A 445 8.81 -6.16 19.73
C THR A 445 8.05 -5.40 18.64
N ILE A 446 7.84 -4.10 18.79
CA ILE A 446 7.23 -3.24 17.76
C ILE A 446 8.07 -3.27 16.48
N ASP A 447 9.39 -3.07 16.57
CA ASP A 447 10.29 -3.13 15.41
C ASP A 447 10.19 -4.47 14.67
N LEU A 448 10.13 -5.59 15.41
CA LEU A 448 10.01 -6.93 14.84
C LEU A 448 8.64 -7.15 14.17
N PHE A 449 7.56 -6.69 14.79
CA PHE A 449 6.22 -6.76 14.19
C PHE A 449 6.07 -5.89 12.94
N VAL A 450 6.82 -4.78 12.84
CA VAL A 450 6.83 -3.93 11.63
C VAL A 450 7.76 -4.50 10.54
N ALA A 451 8.77 -5.28 10.92
CA ALA A 451 9.67 -5.93 9.97
C ALA A 451 9.08 -7.20 9.32
N GLN A 452 8.41 -8.05 10.11
CA GLN A 452 7.88 -9.35 9.66
C GLN A 452 6.91 -9.31 8.46
N PRO A 453 5.98 -8.34 8.34
CA PRO A 453 5.02 -8.30 7.24
C PRO A 453 5.67 -8.18 5.85
N ARG A 454 6.89 -7.62 5.77
CA ARG A 454 7.48 -7.18 4.48
C ARG A 454 7.75 -8.33 3.52
N VAL A 455 8.40 -9.41 3.97
CA VAL A 455 8.74 -10.55 3.09
C VAL A 455 7.50 -11.33 2.68
N GLY A 456 6.59 -11.56 3.63
CA GLY A 456 5.32 -12.25 3.37
C GLY A 456 4.44 -11.46 2.39
N GLU A 457 4.36 -10.14 2.56
CA GLU A 457 3.59 -9.25 1.68
C GLU A 457 4.17 -9.22 0.26
N VAL A 458 5.50 -9.22 0.13
CA VAL A 458 6.14 -9.32 -1.18
C VAL A 458 5.81 -10.65 -1.87
N GLN A 459 5.96 -11.77 -1.18
CA GLN A 459 5.62 -13.08 -1.74
C GLN A 459 4.13 -13.17 -2.12
N GLN A 460 3.25 -12.66 -1.26
CA GLN A 460 1.81 -12.65 -1.51
C GLN A 460 1.44 -11.78 -2.72
N ALA A 461 2.02 -10.59 -2.83
CA ALA A 461 1.74 -9.67 -3.92
C ALA A 461 2.29 -10.18 -5.26
N GLU A 462 3.51 -10.74 -5.27
CA GLU A 462 4.08 -11.41 -6.44
C GLU A 462 3.19 -12.58 -6.89
N LEU A 463 2.78 -13.44 -5.96
CA LEU A 463 1.89 -14.56 -6.27
C LEU A 463 0.54 -14.09 -6.83
N LEU A 464 -0.04 -13.02 -6.27
CA LEU A 464 -1.28 -12.46 -6.79
C LEU A 464 -1.09 -11.91 -8.21
N ALA A 465 -0.03 -11.12 -8.44
CA ALA A 465 0.26 -10.53 -9.75
C ALA A 465 0.46 -11.63 -10.81
N VAL A 466 1.29 -12.62 -10.50
CA VAL A 466 1.52 -13.82 -11.29
C VAL A 466 0.21 -14.52 -11.63
N THR A 467 -0.62 -14.79 -10.61
CA THR A 467 -1.89 -15.51 -10.78
C THR A 467 -2.83 -14.76 -11.70
N ARG A 468 -2.93 -13.43 -11.58
CA ARG A 468 -3.74 -12.59 -12.47
C ARG A 468 -3.26 -12.65 -13.91
N ARG A 469 -1.95 -12.57 -14.15
CA ARG A 469 -1.39 -12.59 -15.51
C ARG A 469 -1.47 -13.96 -16.15
N LEU A 470 -1.32 -15.04 -15.38
CA LEU A 470 -1.63 -16.40 -15.86
C LEU A 470 -3.12 -16.56 -16.19
N GLY A 471 -4.02 -16.01 -15.37
CA GLY A 471 -5.44 -15.96 -15.66
C GLY A 471 -5.74 -15.24 -16.98
N GLU A 472 -5.16 -14.05 -17.19
CA GLU A 472 -5.30 -13.25 -18.42
C GLU A 472 -4.82 -14.05 -19.65
N TYR A 473 -3.69 -14.75 -19.55
CA TYR A 473 -3.17 -15.61 -20.61
C TYR A 473 -4.08 -16.81 -20.91
N ASN A 474 -4.56 -17.51 -19.87
CA ASN A 474 -5.43 -18.67 -20.03
C ASN A 474 -6.76 -18.28 -20.67
N VAL A 475 -7.37 -17.18 -20.22
CA VAL A 475 -8.58 -16.63 -20.83
C VAL A 475 -8.32 -16.25 -22.29
N CYS A 476 -7.20 -15.58 -22.59
CA CYS A 476 -6.81 -15.24 -23.96
C CYS A 476 -6.71 -16.48 -24.87
N THR A 477 -6.09 -17.55 -24.39
CA THR A 477 -5.96 -18.82 -25.12
C THR A 477 -7.32 -19.49 -25.34
N LEU A 478 -8.17 -19.52 -24.31
CA LEU A 478 -9.53 -20.07 -24.39
C LEU A 478 -10.44 -19.29 -25.34
N ARG A 479 -10.11 -18.01 -25.60
CA ARG A 479 -10.77 -17.14 -26.57
C ARG A 479 -10.16 -17.26 -27.98
N GLY A 480 -9.25 -18.21 -28.21
CA GLY A 480 -8.74 -18.55 -29.55
C GLY A 480 -7.70 -17.57 -30.11
N ALA A 481 -7.12 -16.71 -29.27
CA ALA A 481 -6.06 -15.81 -29.69
C ALA A 481 -4.72 -16.55 -29.92
N THR A 482 -3.83 -15.95 -30.70
CA THR A 482 -2.49 -16.49 -30.96
C THR A 482 -1.60 -16.39 -29.73
N GLU A 483 -0.60 -17.27 -29.64
CA GLU A 483 0.36 -17.26 -28.52
C GLU A 483 1.06 -15.90 -28.37
N ASP A 484 1.48 -15.27 -29.47
CA ASP A 484 2.11 -13.95 -29.43
C ASP A 484 1.16 -12.87 -28.90
N PHE A 485 -0.12 -12.90 -29.28
CA PHE A 485 -1.11 -11.97 -28.74
C PHE A 485 -1.33 -12.19 -27.24
N CYS A 486 -1.42 -13.43 -26.78
CA CYS A 486 -1.61 -13.76 -25.36
C CYS A 486 -0.37 -13.46 -24.51
N ARG A 487 0.82 -13.63 -25.06
CA ARG A 487 2.08 -13.22 -24.41
C ARG A 487 2.32 -11.71 -24.45
N ARG A 488 1.45 -10.95 -25.13
CA ARG A 488 1.58 -9.51 -25.36
C ARG A 488 2.90 -9.17 -26.09
N LYS A 489 3.26 -9.97 -27.09
CA LYS A 489 4.44 -9.79 -27.93
C LYS A 489 4.03 -9.14 -29.26
N GLY A 490 4.64 -8.01 -29.59
CA GLY A 490 4.42 -7.33 -30.87
C GLY A 490 4.49 -5.81 -30.74
N PRO A 491 4.52 -5.08 -31.87
CA PRO A 491 4.73 -3.62 -31.86
C PRO A 491 3.53 -2.83 -31.32
N GLY A 492 2.35 -3.45 -31.23
CA GLY A 492 1.18 -2.84 -30.60
C GLY A 492 1.12 -3.01 -29.08
N PHE A 493 2.03 -3.83 -28.52
CA PHE A 493 2.21 -4.00 -27.09
C PHE A 493 3.51 -3.34 -26.62
N GLN A 494 3.70 -3.28 -25.31
CA GLN A 494 4.93 -2.82 -24.69
C GLN A 494 6.15 -3.58 -25.27
N PRO A 495 7.21 -2.86 -25.69
CA PRO A 495 8.41 -3.51 -26.17
C PRO A 495 9.02 -4.39 -25.07
N PRO A 496 9.61 -5.54 -25.42
CA PRO A 496 10.36 -6.33 -24.46
C PRO A 496 11.44 -5.45 -23.84
N SER A 497 11.48 -5.35 -22.51
CA SER A 497 12.54 -4.62 -21.82
C SER A 497 13.89 -5.28 -22.12
N LEU A 498 14.84 -4.51 -22.64
CA LEU A 498 16.20 -4.93 -22.98
C LEU A 498 17.13 -5.07 -21.75
N GLY A 499 16.67 -4.74 -20.54
CA GLY A 499 17.44 -4.87 -19.30
C GLY A 499 17.62 -6.32 -18.81
N PRO A 500 18.40 -6.52 -17.73
CA PRO A 500 18.53 -7.82 -17.07
C PRO A 500 17.14 -8.41 -16.81
N GLY A 501 16.96 -9.71 -17.11
CA GLY A 501 15.70 -10.39 -16.83
C GLY A 501 15.29 -10.16 -15.37
N ALA A 502 14.00 -9.93 -15.12
CA ALA A 502 13.49 -9.80 -13.75
C ALA A 502 13.97 -11.00 -12.94
N GLY A 503 14.47 -10.74 -11.72
CA GLY A 503 14.83 -11.81 -10.80
C GLY A 503 13.65 -12.75 -10.65
N GLN A 504 13.86 -14.04 -10.93
CA GLN A 504 12.81 -15.05 -10.78
C GLN A 504 12.56 -15.23 -9.28
N SER A 505 11.55 -14.54 -8.74
CA SER A 505 11.12 -14.69 -7.35
C SER A 505 10.37 -16.01 -7.11
N VAL A 506 9.86 -16.64 -8.19
CA VAL A 506 9.05 -17.86 -8.13
C VAL A 506 9.46 -18.83 -9.25
N TRP A 507 9.70 -20.10 -8.91
CA TRP A 507 9.99 -21.15 -9.89
C TRP A 507 8.71 -21.58 -10.61
N MET A 508 8.41 -20.94 -11.75
CA MET A 508 7.25 -21.28 -12.60
C MET A 508 7.62 -22.00 -13.90
N GLY A 509 8.90 -22.31 -14.11
CA GLY A 509 9.45 -22.75 -15.39
C GLY A 509 9.52 -21.60 -16.41
N SER A 510 10.54 -21.60 -17.28
CA SER A 510 10.83 -20.47 -18.19
C SER A 510 9.67 -20.12 -19.13
N ALA A 511 8.98 -21.12 -19.70
CA ALA A 511 7.91 -20.89 -20.66
C ALA A 511 6.68 -20.16 -20.06
N ARG A 512 6.33 -20.46 -18.80
CA ARG A 512 5.23 -19.80 -18.07
C ARG A 512 5.69 -18.50 -17.44
N PHE A 513 6.95 -18.42 -17.02
CA PHE A 513 7.52 -17.18 -16.51
C PHE A 513 7.57 -16.10 -17.61
N ASP A 514 7.94 -16.45 -18.84
CA ASP A 514 7.92 -15.52 -19.97
C ASP A 514 6.51 -14.95 -20.27
N GLN A 515 5.44 -15.67 -19.89
CA GLN A 515 4.05 -15.19 -20.04
C GLN A 515 3.73 -14.09 -19.02
N VAL A 516 4.24 -14.24 -17.79
CA VAL A 516 4.03 -13.28 -16.71
C VAL A 516 5.02 -12.11 -16.82
N ALA A 517 6.28 -12.37 -17.17
CA ALA A 517 7.37 -11.40 -17.16
C ALA A 517 7.23 -10.27 -18.18
N THR A 518 6.41 -10.45 -19.23
CA THR A 518 6.05 -9.36 -20.15
C THR A 518 5.07 -8.40 -19.51
N SER A 519 4.20 -8.84 -18.60
CA SER A 519 3.07 -8.06 -18.06
C SER A 519 3.20 -7.71 -16.57
N TRP A 520 4.11 -8.33 -15.83
CA TRP A 520 4.42 -8.02 -14.43
C TRP A 520 5.93 -8.05 -14.17
N ARG A 521 6.45 -7.02 -13.47
CA ARG A 521 7.82 -6.99 -12.92
C ARG A 521 7.88 -6.12 -11.68
N SER A 522 8.84 -6.43 -10.81
CA SER A 522 9.17 -5.59 -9.67
C SER A 522 10.69 -5.50 -9.52
N ALA A 523 11.17 -4.39 -8.96
CA ALA A 523 12.56 -4.19 -8.59
C ALA A 523 12.62 -3.78 -7.12
N TRP A 524 13.38 -4.52 -6.29
CA TRP A 524 13.31 -4.34 -4.83
C TRP A 524 14.60 -3.81 -4.26
N MET A 525 14.56 -2.64 -3.65
CA MET A 525 15.68 -2.00 -3.01
C MET A 525 15.52 -2.03 -1.50
N PHE A 526 16.50 -2.58 -0.81
CA PHE A 526 16.55 -2.63 0.64
C PHE A 526 17.65 -1.72 1.14
N LYS A 527 17.43 -1.07 2.28
CA LYS A 527 18.49 -0.41 3.01
C LYS A 527 19.61 -1.42 3.32
N PRO A 528 20.89 -1.10 3.11
CA PRO A 528 22.00 -1.97 3.51
C PRO A 528 21.92 -2.36 4.99
N GLU A 529 22.23 -3.62 5.30
CA GLU A 529 22.15 -4.16 6.67
C GLU A 529 23.31 -3.72 7.57
N THR A 530 24.43 -3.29 6.98
CA THR A 530 25.66 -2.94 7.68
C THR A 530 26.20 -1.56 7.25
N GLY A 531 27.01 -0.95 8.12
CA GLY A 531 27.76 0.27 7.80
C GLY A 531 27.00 1.58 7.94
N LEU A 532 25.72 1.56 8.30
CA LEU A 532 24.90 2.76 8.54
C LEU A 532 24.19 2.68 9.88
N ALA A 533 24.23 3.79 10.62
CA ALA A 533 23.42 3.92 11.83
C ALA A 533 21.93 3.83 11.47
N THR A 534 21.17 3.13 12.29
CA THR A 534 19.72 3.04 12.16
C THR A 534 19.07 3.96 13.18
N ALA A 535 18.10 4.75 12.76
CA ALA A 535 17.25 5.46 13.72
C ALA A 535 16.25 4.48 14.34
N SER A 536 15.96 4.61 15.63
CA SER A 536 14.91 3.85 16.32
C SER A 536 13.69 4.75 16.58
N GLY A 537 12.49 4.19 16.37
CA GLY A 537 11.23 4.93 16.48
C GLY A 537 11.25 6.27 15.73
N TYR A 538 10.82 7.33 16.43
CA TYR A 538 10.78 8.70 15.90
C TYR A 538 12.03 9.54 16.21
N SER A 539 13.22 8.95 16.29
CA SER A 539 14.46 9.72 16.46
C SER A 539 14.89 10.41 15.15
N PHE A 540 14.36 11.61 14.89
CA PHE A 540 14.70 12.41 13.71
C PHE A 540 15.94 13.26 13.99
N THR A 541 17.11 12.72 13.64
CA THR A 541 18.41 13.40 13.82
C THR A 541 19.15 13.51 12.48
N PRO A 542 19.54 14.73 12.04
CA PRO A 542 20.26 14.92 10.79
C PRO A 542 21.53 14.07 10.65
N GLU A 543 22.26 13.81 11.73
CA GLU A 543 23.47 12.99 11.75
C GLU A 543 23.25 11.54 11.29
N VAL A 544 22.06 11.01 11.55
CA VAL A 544 21.68 9.66 11.10
C VAL A 544 21.01 9.72 9.74
N MET A 545 20.11 10.69 9.54
CA MET A 545 19.31 10.78 8.33
C MET A 545 20.11 11.18 7.08
N GLN A 546 21.08 12.11 7.20
CA GLN A 546 21.89 12.58 6.07
C GLN A 546 22.70 11.45 5.42
N PRO A 547 23.47 10.63 6.17
CA PRO A 547 24.14 9.46 5.60
C PRO A 547 23.16 8.45 4.98
N LEU A 548 22.00 8.23 5.61
CA LEU A 548 20.98 7.33 5.07
C LEU A 548 20.43 7.83 3.73
N PHE A 549 20.18 9.13 3.61
CA PHE A 549 19.72 9.76 2.38
C PHE A 549 20.74 9.56 1.25
N VAL A 550 22.02 9.83 1.50
CA VAL A 550 23.09 9.62 0.51
C VAL A 550 23.19 8.13 0.14
N ALA A 551 23.07 7.21 1.10
CA ALA A 551 23.05 5.78 0.82
C ALA A 551 21.86 5.34 -0.05
N GLY A 552 20.70 6.00 0.09
CA GLY A 552 19.55 5.84 -0.80
C GLY A 552 19.84 6.26 -2.24
N VAL A 553 20.47 7.43 -2.40
CA VAL A 553 20.94 7.93 -3.71
C VAL A 553 21.93 6.95 -4.35
N GLU A 554 22.92 6.51 -3.59
CA GLU A 554 23.92 5.55 -4.03
C GLU A 554 23.29 4.21 -4.45
N SER A 555 22.31 3.73 -3.68
CA SER A 555 21.64 2.45 -3.95
C SER A 555 20.80 2.50 -5.22
N LEU A 556 20.10 3.62 -5.46
CA LEU A 556 19.39 3.82 -6.72
C LEU A 556 20.38 3.91 -7.90
N GLN A 557 21.50 4.63 -7.74
CA GLN A 557 22.50 4.77 -8.80
C GLN A 557 23.15 3.43 -9.17
N LYS A 558 23.50 2.59 -8.18
CA LYS A 558 24.01 1.22 -8.41
C LYS A 558 23.05 0.36 -9.25
N ARG A 559 21.76 0.65 -9.18
CA ARG A 559 20.69 -0.08 -9.87
C ARG A 559 20.00 0.75 -10.93
N CYS A 560 20.65 1.83 -11.39
CA CYS A 560 20.04 2.78 -12.31
C CYS A 560 19.50 2.09 -13.57
N ALA A 561 20.29 1.22 -14.21
CA ALA A 561 19.86 0.53 -15.42
C ALA A 561 18.63 -0.36 -15.20
N GLU A 562 18.56 -1.05 -14.06
CA GLU A 562 17.40 -1.88 -13.68
C GLU A 562 16.16 -1.01 -13.48
N VAL A 563 16.28 0.08 -12.71
CA VAL A 563 15.17 1.00 -12.40
C VAL A 563 14.70 1.72 -13.66
N MET A 564 15.61 2.26 -14.49
CA MET A 564 15.24 2.93 -15.74
C MET A 564 14.51 1.97 -16.69
N SER A 565 15.02 0.74 -16.83
CA SER A 565 14.37 -0.29 -17.64
C SER A 565 12.99 -0.68 -17.11
N LEU A 566 12.79 -0.69 -15.79
CA LEU A 566 11.50 -0.97 -15.15
C LEU A 566 10.43 0.06 -15.56
N PHE A 567 10.78 1.34 -15.58
CA PHE A 567 9.88 2.44 -15.95
C PHE A 567 9.77 2.66 -17.48
N GLY A 568 10.45 1.83 -18.29
CA GLY A 568 10.51 2.02 -19.75
C GLY A 568 11.34 3.23 -20.19
N ILE A 569 12.19 3.75 -19.31
CA ILE A 569 13.12 4.84 -19.60
C ILE A 569 14.35 4.25 -20.29
N GLN A 570 14.53 4.58 -21.56
CA GLN A 570 15.60 4.06 -22.40
C GLN A 570 16.26 5.19 -23.19
N GLY A 571 17.35 4.87 -23.89
CA GLY A 571 18.04 5.81 -24.78
C GLY A 571 19.29 6.44 -24.16
N THR A 572 19.76 7.51 -24.78
CA THR A 572 21.07 8.11 -24.50
C THR A 572 21.11 8.77 -23.13
N LEU A 573 20.00 9.37 -22.69
CA LEU A 573 19.92 10.00 -21.38
C LEU A 573 19.94 8.98 -20.24
N ALA A 574 19.16 7.91 -20.36
CA ALA A 574 19.17 6.80 -19.39
C ALA A 574 20.58 6.19 -19.29
N ALA A 575 21.22 5.92 -20.44
CA ALA A 575 22.58 5.39 -20.47
C ALA A 575 23.59 6.36 -19.84
N LYS A 576 23.49 7.67 -20.13
CA LYS A 576 24.35 8.71 -19.57
C LYS A 576 24.19 8.80 -18.06
N GLU A 577 22.96 8.90 -17.55
CA GLU A 577 22.70 9.00 -16.12
C GLU A 577 23.17 7.75 -15.36
N CYS A 578 22.96 6.56 -15.93
CA CYS A 578 23.40 5.31 -15.31
C CYS A 578 24.92 5.07 -15.42
N ALA A 579 25.61 5.72 -16.36
CA ALA A 579 27.06 5.67 -16.48
C ALA A 579 27.78 6.64 -15.53
N ARG A 580 27.06 7.58 -14.90
CA ARG A 580 27.66 8.51 -13.91
C ARG A 580 28.29 7.71 -12.77
N PRO A 581 29.56 8.01 -12.39
CA PRO A 581 30.21 7.37 -11.26
C PRO A 581 29.41 7.53 -9.97
N LEU A 582 29.37 6.47 -9.16
CA LEU A 582 28.66 6.48 -7.88
C LEU A 582 29.10 7.63 -6.97
N VAL A 583 30.41 7.89 -6.92
CA VAL A 583 31.02 8.95 -6.09
C VAL A 583 30.50 10.33 -6.51
N GLU A 584 30.42 10.60 -7.81
CA GLU A 584 29.93 11.88 -8.34
C GLU A 584 28.48 12.16 -7.90
N VAL A 585 27.61 11.16 -8.04
CA VAL A 585 26.19 11.29 -7.68
C VAL A 585 26.01 11.40 -6.15
N ALA A 586 26.84 10.69 -5.38
CA ALA A 586 26.83 10.80 -3.93
C ALA A 586 27.34 12.17 -3.45
N ASP A 587 28.35 12.74 -4.10
CA ASP A 587 28.88 14.07 -3.80
C ASP A 587 27.86 15.16 -4.15
N GLU A 588 27.16 15.06 -5.28
CA GLU A 588 26.03 15.95 -5.62
C GLU A 588 24.97 15.95 -4.49
N ALA A 589 24.64 14.76 -3.98
CA ALA A 589 23.70 14.66 -2.87
C ALA A 589 24.24 15.29 -1.59
N ARG A 590 25.52 15.06 -1.24
CA ARG A 590 26.17 15.63 -0.04
C ARG A 590 26.27 17.16 -0.13
N GLU A 591 26.61 17.70 -1.29
CA GLU A 591 26.70 19.15 -1.52
C GLU A 591 25.34 19.85 -1.39
N ALA A 592 24.26 19.15 -1.71
CA ALA A 592 22.90 19.66 -1.50
C ALA A 592 22.48 19.69 -0.01
N LEU A 593 23.18 18.97 0.88
CA LEU A 593 22.79 18.85 2.28
C LEU A 593 23.16 20.14 3.06
N PRO A 594 22.21 20.71 3.84
CA PRO A 594 22.56 21.70 4.85
C PRO A 594 23.42 21.07 5.95
N SER A 595 24.24 21.89 6.61
CA SER A 595 25.01 21.39 7.75
C SER A 595 24.10 21.00 8.91
N VAL A 596 24.51 20.01 9.70
CA VAL A 596 23.76 19.57 10.89
C VAL A 596 23.48 20.74 11.85
N ALA A 597 24.45 21.64 12.00
CA ALA A 597 24.30 22.85 12.81
C ALA A 597 23.21 23.79 12.28
N GLN A 598 23.14 23.99 10.95
CA GLN A 598 22.06 24.76 10.33
C GLN A 598 20.70 24.12 10.54
N CYS A 599 20.61 22.79 10.52
CA CYS A 599 19.34 22.09 10.72
C CYS A 599 18.78 22.18 12.13
N ARG A 600 19.66 22.37 13.12
CA ARG A 600 19.31 22.53 14.53
C ARG A 600 19.18 23.97 14.99
N ALA A 601 19.64 24.92 14.18
CA ALA A 601 19.56 26.33 14.52
C ALA A 601 18.13 26.73 14.86
N ASP A 602 17.97 27.37 16.02
CA ASP A 602 16.68 27.87 16.55
C ASP A 602 15.60 26.81 16.81
N LYS A 603 15.95 25.53 16.82
CA LYS A 603 15.02 24.44 17.11
C LYS A 603 15.25 23.86 18.50
N PRO A 604 14.23 23.77 19.36
CA PRO A 604 14.37 23.09 20.63
C PRO A 604 14.58 21.59 20.39
N GLU A 605 15.35 20.94 21.26
CA GLU A 605 15.55 19.49 21.20
C GLU A 605 14.22 18.74 21.35
N ARG A 606 13.33 19.22 22.24
CA ARG A 606 11.98 18.69 22.44
C ARG A 606 10.98 19.81 22.68
N ARG A 607 9.76 19.62 22.20
CA ARG A 607 8.62 20.51 22.43
C ARG A 607 7.56 19.80 23.25
N THR A 608 7.07 20.42 24.32
CA THR A 608 5.95 19.90 25.12
C THR A 608 4.62 20.29 24.49
N CYS A 609 3.59 19.46 24.62
CA CYS A 609 2.25 19.77 24.09
C CYS A 609 1.43 20.78 24.92
N ASN A 610 1.95 21.22 26.07
CA ASN A 610 1.29 22.10 27.03
C ASN A 610 1.49 23.57 26.72
#